data_AF-A0A6V7JXA7-F1
#
_entry.id   AF-A0A6V7JXA7-F1
#
_cell.length_a   1.000
_cell.length_b   1.000
_cell.length_c   1.000
_cell.angle_alpha   90.00
_cell.angle_beta   90.00
_cell.angle_gamma   90.00
#
_symmetry.space_group_name_H-M   'P 1'
#
loop_
_entity.id
_entity.type
_entity.pdbx_description
1 polymer ?
#
loop_
_entity_poly.entity_id
_entity_poly.type
_entity_poly.pdbx_seq_one_letter_code
_entity_poly.pdbx_strand_id
1 'polypeptide(L)'
;WENHSKSLKLEEQTLEKLKARINKLVTEAKGTWIDWQYLFEAANLLERCRYTLQYTYPYAYYMQPGPRKELFEYQQAQLEAEIENLSWKIERAETTDRGDLENQMDIAEKRRFTLLTDFLE
;
A
#
# COMPACT_ATOMS: atom_id res chain seq x y z
N TRP A 1 13.58 -7.14 6.53
CA TRP A 1 13.87 -5.74 6.92
C TRP A 1 14.54 -4.96 5.79
N GLU A 2 15.64 -5.43 5.20
CA GLU A 2 16.33 -4.71 4.11
C GLU A 2 15.47 -4.50 2.86
N ASN A 3 14.67 -5.50 2.45
CA ASN A 3 13.74 -5.37 1.33
C ASN A 3 12.64 -4.33 1.58
N HIS A 4 12.14 -4.24 2.81
CA HIS A 4 11.11 -3.25 3.20
C HIS A 4 11.64 -1.83 3.23
N SER A 5 12.86 -1.62 3.74
CA SER A 5 13.50 -0.29 3.68
C SER A 5 13.80 0.15 2.25
N LYS A 6 14.19 -0.78 1.37
CA LYS A 6 14.34 -0.49 -0.07
C LYS A 6 13.00 -0.17 -0.73
N SER A 7 11.94 -0.89 -0.34
CA SER A 7 10.58 -0.66 -0.85
C SER A 7 10.07 0.73 -0.48
N LEU A 8 10.20 1.17 0.79
CA LEU A 8 9.83 2.52 1.23
C LEU A 8 10.52 3.62 0.42
N LYS A 9 11.82 3.46 0.10
CA LYS A 9 12.54 4.42 -0.77
C LYS A 9 12.01 4.45 -2.20
N LEU A 10 11.61 3.29 -2.73
CA LEU A 10 11.00 3.22 -4.06
C LEU A 10 9.63 3.91 -4.06
N GLU A 11 8.88 3.83 -2.96
CA GLU A 11 7.60 4.53 -2.81
C GLU A 11 7.75 6.03 -2.76
N GLU A 12 8.73 6.57 -2.03
CA GLU A 12 9.04 8.00 -2.05
C GLU A 12 9.31 8.47 -3.50
N GLN A 13 10.08 7.69 -4.27
CA GLN A 13 10.32 7.98 -5.69
C GLN A 13 9.04 7.88 -6.53
N THR A 14 8.18 6.90 -6.27
CA THR A 14 6.89 6.75 -6.96
C THR A 14 5.96 7.92 -6.65
N LEU A 15 5.92 8.38 -5.40
CA LEU A 15 5.13 9.53 -4.98
C LEU A 15 5.63 10.82 -5.66
N GLU A 16 6.95 11.03 -5.72
CA GLU A 16 7.51 12.19 -6.41
C GLU A 16 7.23 12.16 -7.93
N LYS A 17 7.32 10.99 -8.56
CA LYS A 17 6.91 10.82 -9.97
C LYS A 17 5.43 11.11 -10.17
N LEU A 18 4.57 10.67 -9.24
CA LEU A 18 3.14 10.91 -9.27
C LEU A 18 2.83 12.42 -9.14
N LYS A 19 3.48 13.12 -8.20
CA LYS A 19 3.37 14.59 -8.03
C LYS A 19 3.79 15.33 -9.30
N ALA A 20 4.93 14.98 -9.88
CA ALA A 20 5.42 15.62 -11.10
C ALA A 20 4.44 15.42 -12.26
N ARG A 21 3.86 14.22 -12.37
CA ARG A 21 2.88 13.88 -13.40
C ARG A 21 1.56 14.65 -13.23
N ILE A 22 1.02 14.72 -12.01
CA ILE A 22 -0.21 15.45 -11.72
C ILE A 22 -0.02 16.95 -12.00
N ASN A 23 1.12 17.52 -11.58
CA ASN A 23 1.49 18.89 -11.92
C ASN A 23 1.46 19.15 -13.43
N LYS A 24 2.02 18.23 -14.23
CA LYS A 24 2.00 18.33 -15.69
C LYS A 24 0.58 18.32 -16.25
N LEU A 25 -0.27 17.40 -15.80
CA LEU A 25 -1.67 17.29 -16.27
C LEU A 25 -2.49 18.55 -15.94
N VAL A 26 -2.29 19.10 -14.74
CA VAL A 26 -2.94 20.36 -14.31
C VAL A 26 -2.42 21.54 -15.15
N THR A 27 -1.11 21.61 -15.40
CA THR A 27 -0.51 22.66 -16.24
C THR A 27 -1.00 22.60 -17.69
N GLU A 28 -1.26 21.40 -18.20
CA GLU A 28 -1.85 21.16 -19.53
C GLU A 28 -3.38 21.35 -19.57
N ALA A 29 -4.01 21.83 -18.49
CA ALA A 29 -5.45 22.03 -18.35
C ALA A 29 -6.30 20.77 -18.63
N LYS A 30 -5.75 19.58 -18.34
CA LYS A 30 -6.42 18.27 -18.49
C LYS A 30 -7.23 17.86 -17.25
N GLY A 31 -7.45 18.79 -16.33
CA GLY A 31 -8.11 18.58 -15.04
C GLY A 31 -7.52 19.49 -13.98
N THR A 32 -8.02 19.35 -12.76
CA THR A 32 -7.59 20.09 -11.58
C THR A 32 -6.99 19.14 -10.57
N TRP A 33 -6.34 19.67 -9.53
CA TRP A 33 -5.74 18.85 -8.48
C TRP A 33 -6.72 17.89 -7.80
N ILE A 34 -8.00 18.28 -7.65
CA ILE A 34 -9.03 17.45 -7.00
C ILE A 34 -9.31 16.18 -7.80
N ASP A 35 -9.22 16.25 -9.13
CA ASP A 35 -9.48 15.13 -10.02
C ASP A 35 -8.45 14.00 -9.81
N TRP A 36 -7.28 14.34 -9.27
CA TRP A 36 -6.16 13.42 -9.04
C TRP A 36 -5.88 13.14 -7.56
N GLN A 37 -6.68 13.68 -6.64
CA GLN A 37 -6.46 13.51 -5.20
C GLN A 37 -6.42 12.04 -4.78
N TYR A 38 -7.27 11.20 -5.40
CA TYR A 38 -7.35 9.76 -5.13
C TYR A 38 -6.00 9.04 -5.31
N LEU A 39 -5.14 9.52 -6.22
CA LEU A 39 -3.81 8.93 -6.43
C LEU A 39 -2.84 9.23 -5.28
N PHE A 40 -2.95 10.40 -4.65
CA PHE A 40 -2.18 10.73 -3.45
C PHE A 40 -2.66 9.92 -2.25
N GLU A 41 -3.98 9.78 -2.11
CA GLU A 41 -4.57 8.95 -1.06
C GLU A 41 -4.15 7.48 -1.22
N ALA A 42 -4.13 6.96 -2.45
CA ALA A 42 -3.63 5.62 -2.76
C ALA A 42 -2.15 5.45 -2.36
N ALA A 43 -1.29 6.41 -2.71
CA ALA A 43 0.13 6.37 -2.38
C ALA A 43 0.38 6.45 -0.87
N ASN A 44 -0.32 7.34 -0.15
CA ASN A 44 -0.23 7.45 1.31
C ASN A 44 -0.74 6.17 2.00
N LEU A 45 -1.80 5.55 1.48
CA LEU A 45 -2.29 4.27 2.00
C LEU A 45 -1.26 3.16 1.78
N LEU A 46 -0.66 3.09 0.60
CA LEU A 46 0.38 2.11 0.27
C LEU A 46 1.56 2.22 1.26
N GLU A 47 2.07 3.42 1.51
CA GLU A 47 3.15 3.69 2.48
C GLU A 47 2.75 3.18 3.88
N ARG A 48 1.54 3.49 4.36
CA ARG A 48 1.03 3.02 5.66
C ARG A 48 0.95 1.49 5.74
N CYS A 49 0.52 0.84 4.66
CA CYS A 49 0.46 -0.62 4.57
C CYS A 49 1.86 -1.24 4.59
N ARG A 50 2.83 -0.70 3.86
CA ARG A 50 4.22 -1.17 3.89
C ARG A 50 4.89 -0.96 5.24
N TYR A 51 4.67 0.19 5.86
CA TYR A 51 5.13 0.44 7.22
C TYR A 51 4.58 -0.63 8.17
N THR A 52 3.27 -0.89 8.13
CA THR A 52 2.63 -1.93 8.95
C THR A 52 3.26 -3.30 8.68
N LEU A 53 3.35 -3.69 7.41
CA LEU A 53 3.94 -4.95 6.97
C LEU A 53 5.40 -5.10 7.46
N GLN A 54 6.21 -4.04 7.46
CA GLN A 54 7.59 -4.10 7.95
C GLN A 54 7.67 -4.58 9.41
N TYR A 55 6.76 -4.14 10.28
CA TYR A 55 6.74 -4.53 11.70
C TYR A 55 6.14 -5.91 11.94
N THR A 56 5.39 -6.46 10.97
CA THR A 56 4.87 -7.83 11.10
C THR A 56 5.98 -8.89 11.12
N TYR A 57 7.12 -8.68 10.45
CA TYR A 57 8.19 -9.70 10.41
C TYR A 57 8.92 -9.89 11.74
N PRO A 58 9.40 -8.83 12.42
CA PRO A 58 9.95 -8.99 13.78
C PRO A 58 8.91 -9.60 14.73
N TYR A 59 7.64 -9.21 14.62
CA TYR A 59 6.58 -9.80 15.43
C TYR A 59 6.45 -11.31 15.20
N ALA A 60 6.30 -11.76 13.95
CA ALA A 60 6.26 -13.19 13.59
C ALA A 60 7.50 -13.96 14.05
N TYR A 61 8.69 -13.34 13.97
CA TYR A 61 9.94 -13.98 14.39
C TYR A 61 9.90 -14.43 15.85
N TYR A 62 9.36 -13.59 16.74
CA TYR A 62 9.27 -13.89 18.18
C TYR A 62 8.00 -14.67 18.58
N MET A 63 7.05 -14.90 17.68
CA MET A 63 5.88 -15.75 17.96
C MET A 63 6.30 -17.21 18.15
N GLN A 64 5.73 -17.84 19.17
CA GLN A 64 5.86 -19.28 19.40
C GLN A 64 5.21 -20.07 18.25
N PRO A 65 5.83 -21.16 17.77
CA PRO A 65 5.23 -22.02 16.77
C PRO A 65 3.87 -22.57 17.23
N GLY A 66 2.88 -22.54 16.34
CA GLY A 66 1.55 -23.07 16.59
C GLY A 66 0.47 -22.41 15.72
N PRO A 67 -0.81 -22.82 15.88
CA PRO A 67 -1.91 -22.39 15.02
C PRO A 67 -2.09 -20.87 14.93
N ARG A 68 -1.79 -20.15 16.03
CA ARG A 68 -1.87 -18.69 16.04
C ARG A 68 -0.80 -18.03 15.16
N LYS A 69 0.41 -18.59 15.11
CA LYS A 69 1.49 -18.10 14.25
C LYS A 69 1.18 -18.40 12.79
N GLU A 70 0.66 -19.59 12.48
CA GLU A 70 0.23 -19.95 11.13
C GLU A 70 -0.87 -19.01 10.60
N LEU A 71 -1.86 -18.67 11.44
CA LEU A 71 -2.88 -17.69 11.08
C LEU A 71 -2.29 -16.29 10.86
N PHE A 72 -1.35 -15.86 11.71
CA PHE A 72 -0.66 -14.58 11.54
C PHE A 72 0.10 -14.52 10.22
N GLU A 73 0.92 -15.53 9.93
CA GLU A 73 1.72 -15.59 8.69
C GLU A 73 0.82 -15.66 7.44
N TYR A 74 -0.33 -16.34 7.54
CA TYR A 74 -1.35 -16.31 6.49
C TYR A 74 -1.90 -14.90 6.24
N GLN A 75 -2.33 -14.21 7.30
CA GLN A 75 -2.85 -12.84 7.17
C GLN A 75 -1.76 -11.86 6.71
N GLN A 76 -0.51 -12.03 7.17
CA GLN A 76 0.66 -11.27 6.72
C GLN A 76 0.89 -11.44 5.22
N ALA A 77 0.87 -12.68 4.72
CA ALA A 77 1.03 -12.96 3.29
C ALA A 77 -0.11 -12.39 2.44
N GLN A 78 -1.35 -12.40 2.95
CA GLN A 78 -2.47 -11.74 2.29
C GLN A 78 -2.26 -10.22 2.20
N LEU A 79 -1.86 -9.58 3.30
CA LEU A 79 -1.58 -8.14 3.31
C LEU A 79 -0.45 -7.79 2.32
N GLU A 80 0.63 -8.59 2.28
CA GLU A 80 1.73 -8.39 1.33
C GLU A 80 1.25 -8.47 -0.13
N ALA A 81 0.41 -9.44 -0.47
CA ALA A 81 -0.15 -9.57 -1.82
C ALA A 81 -1.01 -8.35 -2.22
N GLU A 82 -1.86 -7.86 -1.31
CA GLU A 82 -2.71 -6.70 -1.59
C GLU A 82 -1.91 -5.39 -1.70
N ILE A 83 -0.81 -5.27 -0.96
CA ILE A 83 0.16 -4.16 -1.07
C ILE A 83 0.79 -4.16 -2.46
N GLU A 84 1.28 -5.30 -2.94
CA GLU A 84 1.91 -5.38 -4.26
C GLU A 84 0.91 -5.06 -5.38
N ASN A 85 -0.32 -5.53 -5.26
CA ASN A 85 -1.38 -5.21 -6.21
C ASN A 85 -1.73 -3.70 -6.20
N LEU A 86 -1.84 -3.08 -5.03
CA LEU A 86 -2.06 -1.63 -4.90
C LEU A 86 -0.89 -0.84 -5.52
N SER A 87 0.35 -1.23 -5.25
CA SER A 87 1.56 -0.63 -5.82
C SER A 87 1.53 -0.68 -7.34
N TRP A 88 1.24 -1.85 -7.91
CA TRP A 88 1.15 -2.06 -9.36
C TRP A 88 0.09 -1.17 -10.02
N LYS A 89 -1.07 -1.00 -9.38
CA LYS A 89 -2.16 -0.15 -9.87
C LYS A 89 -1.80 1.34 -9.84
N ILE A 90 -1.12 1.80 -8.79
CA ILE A 90 -0.63 3.19 -8.68
C ILE A 90 0.40 3.49 -9.77
N GLU A 91 1.35 2.59 -10.00
CA GLU A 91 2.35 2.72 -11.08
C GLU A 91 1.71 2.79 -12.47
N ARG A 92 0.53 2.15 -12.64
CA ARG A 92 -0.24 2.10 -13.88
C ARG A 92 -1.50 2.95 -13.84
N ALA A 93 -1.49 4.05 -13.09
CA ALA A 93 -2.64 4.93 -12.96
C ALA A 93 -3.14 5.54 -14.29
N GLU A 94 -2.37 5.49 -15.39
CA GLU A 94 -2.88 5.91 -16.71
C GLU A 94 -3.83 4.89 -17.36
N THR A 95 -3.73 3.62 -17.01
CA THR A 95 -4.53 2.53 -17.60
C THR A 95 -5.44 1.85 -16.58
N THR A 96 -5.23 2.11 -15.29
CA THR A 96 -6.05 1.56 -14.21
C THR A 96 -7.29 2.41 -14.05
N ASP A 97 -8.46 1.77 -14.06
CA ASP A 97 -9.72 2.44 -13.77
C ASP A 97 -9.74 2.99 -12.33
N ARG A 98 -10.35 4.16 -12.13
CA ARG A 98 -10.41 4.80 -10.81
C ARG A 98 -11.14 3.91 -9.79
N GLY A 99 -12.27 3.31 -10.17
CA GLY A 99 -13.03 2.42 -9.30
C GLY A 99 -12.24 1.16 -8.94
N ASP A 100 -11.46 0.63 -9.88
CA ASP A 100 -10.57 -0.51 -9.62
C ASP A 100 -9.45 -0.17 -8.61
N LEU A 101 -8.91 1.06 -8.66
CA LEU A 101 -7.92 1.51 -7.69
C LEU A 101 -8.55 1.74 -6.32
N GLU A 102 -9.69 2.44 -6.25
CA GLU A 102 -10.42 2.70 -5.00
C GLU A 102 -10.83 1.38 -4.31
N ASN A 103 -11.33 0.39 -5.07
CA ASN A 103 -11.63 -0.92 -4.51
C ASN A 103 -10.37 -1.64 -3.99
N GLN A 104 -9.23 -1.51 -4.67
CA GLN A 104 -7.97 -2.09 -4.19
C GLN A 104 -7.48 -1.41 -2.91
N MET A 105 -7.66 -0.09 -2.79
CA MET A 105 -7.37 0.66 -1.57
C MET A 105 -8.21 0.12 -0.40
N ASP A 106 -9.51 -0.05 -0.60
CA ASP A 106 -10.41 -0.58 0.42
C ASP A 106 -10.01 -1.99 0.88
N ILE A 107 -9.63 -2.86 -0.06
CA ILE A 107 -9.18 -4.22 0.25
C ILE A 107 -7.89 -4.19 1.07
N ALA A 108 -6.89 -3.41 0.64
CA ALA A 108 -5.61 -3.30 1.34
C ALA A 108 -5.78 -2.76 2.76
N GLU A 109 -6.59 -1.70 2.95
CA GLU A 109 -6.83 -1.13 4.27
C GLU A 109 -7.62 -2.10 5.17
N LYS A 110 -8.60 -2.83 4.64
CA LYS A 110 -9.32 -3.86 5.40
C LYS A 110 -8.38 -4.97 5.87
N ARG A 111 -7.50 -5.48 5.01
CA ARG A 111 -6.50 -6.49 5.41
C ARG A 111 -5.55 -5.98 6.47
N ARG A 112 -5.06 -4.74 6.30
CA ARG A 112 -4.19 -4.08 7.27
C ARG A 112 -4.88 -3.95 8.63
N PHE A 113 -6.13 -3.48 8.64
CA PHE A 113 -6.91 -3.28 9.85
C PHE A 113 -7.21 -4.60 10.58
N THR A 114 -7.64 -5.63 9.85
CA THR A 114 -7.87 -6.96 10.44
C THR A 114 -6.60 -7.52 11.09
N LEU A 115 -5.45 -7.47 10.41
CA LEU A 115 -4.19 -7.96 10.97
C LEU A 115 -3.79 -7.20 12.25
N LEU A 116 -3.99 -5.88 12.27
CA LEU A 116 -3.72 -5.07 13.45
C LEU A 116 -4.64 -5.46 14.62
N THR A 117 -5.95 -5.55 14.36
CA THR A 117 -6.96 -5.86 15.39
C THR A 117 -6.76 -7.26 15.98
N ASP A 118 -6.42 -8.25 15.16
CA ASP A 118 -6.34 -9.65 15.60
C ASP A 118 -5.05 -9.96 16.40
N PHE A 119 -3.98 -9.15 16.23
CA PHE A 119 -2.64 -9.51 16.71
C PHE A 119 -1.80 -8.39 17.33
N LEU A 120 -2.05 -7.12 17.00
CA LEU A 120 -1.18 -5.99 17.34
C LEU A 120 -1.87 -4.90 18.18
N GLU A 121 -3.16 -5.04 18.46
CA GLU A 121 -3.92 -4.34 19.51
C GLU A 121 -4.05 -5.21 20.78
#